data_AF-A0A9E2R738-F1
#
_entry.id   AF-A0A9E2R738-F1
#
_cell.length_a   1.000
_cell.length_b   1.000
_cell.length_c   1.000
_cell.angle_alpha   90.00
_cell.angle_beta   90.00
_cell.angle_gamma   90.00
#
_symmetry.space_group_name_H-M   'P 1'
#
loop_
_entity.id
_entity.type
_entity.pdbx_description
1 polymer ?
#
loop_
_entity_poly.entity_id
_entity_poly.type
_entity_poly.pdbx_seq_one_letter_code
_entity_poly.pdbx_strand_id
1 'polypeptide(L)' 'MIWRSGKAKKKGGIGTHVTAITKRRFFPNLQRVKAVIDGEVRYVRVSARALKKGLVTKPPKRLWKAGAPAAGSA' A
#
# COMPACT_ATOMS: atom_id res chain seq x y z
N MET A 1 -5.73 8.32 -35.71
CA MET A 1 -4.38 8.24 -36.31
C MET A 1 -3.52 7.29 -35.48
N ILE A 2 -3.02 6.19 -36.06
CA ILE A 2 -2.28 5.14 -35.35
C ILE A 2 -0.78 5.32 -35.63
N TRP A 3 0.02 5.71 -34.63
CA TRP A 3 1.47 5.86 -34.79
C TRP A 3 2.15 4.49 -34.73
N ARG A 4 2.81 4.08 -35.82
CA ARG A 4 3.56 2.82 -35.90
C ARG A 4 5.06 3.11 -35.91
N SER A 5 5.85 2.20 -35.33
CA SER A 5 7.31 2.31 -35.37
C SER A 5 7.80 2.01 -36.79
N GLY A 6 8.24 3.04 -37.52
CA GLY A 6 8.76 2.94 -38.89
C GLY A 6 10.16 2.33 -38.98
N LYS A 7 10.44 1.25 -38.23
CA LYS A 7 11.74 0.56 -38.30
C LYS A 7 11.85 -0.18 -39.65
N ALA A 8 13.05 -0.22 -40.22
CA ALA A 8 13.30 -0.99 -41.44
C ALA A 8 13.19 -2.51 -41.18
N LYS A 9 12.73 -3.28 -42.18
CA LYS A 9 12.54 -4.74 -42.08
C LYS A 9 13.80 -5.49 -41.63
N LYS A 10 14.98 -5.05 -42.08
CA LYS A 10 16.30 -5.58 -41.67
C LYS A 10 16.58 -5.45 -40.16
N LYS A 11 15.96 -4.46 -39.49
CA LYS A 11 16.06 -4.22 -38.04
C LYS A 11 14.82 -4.74 -37.28
N GLY A 12 14.07 -5.68 -37.86
CA GLY A 12 12.86 -6.27 -37.27
C GLY A 12 11.59 -5.43 -37.41
N GLY A 13 11.57 -4.43 -38.28
CA GLY A 13 10.38 -3.61 -38.53
C GLY A 13 9.38 -4.27 -39.48
N ILE A 14 8.32 -4.86 -38.92
CA ILE A 14 7.19 -5.43 -39.69
C ILE A 14 6.02 -4.43 -39.79
N GLY A 15 6.07 -3.33 -39.02
CA GLY A 15 4.98 -2.37 -38.92
C GLY A 15 3.84 -2.84 -38.02
N THR A 16 3.96 -3.97 -37.32
CA THR A 16 2.92 -4.48 -36.40
C THR A 16 2.96 -3.84 -35.02
N HIS A 17 4.12 -3.31 -34.60
CA HIS A 17 4.29 -2.70 -33.27
C HIS A 17 3.74 -1.26 -33.25
N VAL A 18 2.53 -1.13 -32.73
CA VAL A 18 1.88 0.15 -32.42
C VAL A 18 2.61 0.81 -31.26
N THR A 19 3.09 2.05 -31.45
CA THR A 19 3.93 2.78 -30.47
C THR A 19 3.13 3.79 -29.66
N ALA A 20 1.79 3.72 -29.73
CA ALA A 20 0.93 4.54 -28.89
C ALA A 20 1.10 4.11 -27.42
N ILE A 21 2.06 4.71 -26.74
CA ILE A 21 2.32 4.48 -25.32
C ILE A 21 1.44 5.44 -24.52
N THR A 22 0.34 4.93 -23.98
CA THR A 22 -0.44 5.67 -22.97
C THR A 22 0.40 5.76 -21.69
N LYS A 23 0.56 6.98 -21.14
CA LYS A 23 1.27 7.18 -19.87
C LYS A 23 0.51 6.47 -18.74
N ARG A 24 1.06 5.38 -18.22
CA ARG A 24 0.53 4.68 -17.04
C ARG A 24 1.06 5.33 -15.76
N ARG A 25 0.17 5.54 -14.79
CA ARG A 25 0.55 5.93 -13.42
C ARG A 25 0.68 4.67 -12.56
N PHE A 26 1.81 4.53 -11.86
CA PHE A 26 2.01 3.49 -10.86
C PHE A 26 1.88 4.11 -9.48
N PHE A 27 0.78 3.80 -8.80
CA PHE A 27 0.56 4.28 -7.44
C PHE A 27 1.28 3.38 -6.44
N PRO A 28 1.79 3.94 -5.32
CA PRO A 28 2.29 3.13 -4.22
C PRO A 28 1.16 2.26 -3.65
N ASN A 29 1.52 1.10 -3.11
CA ASN A 29 0.58 0.22 -2.42
C ASN A 29 0.19 0.83 -1.05
N LEU A 30 -0.82 1.72 -1.07
CA LEU A 30 -1.36 2.42 0.08
C LEU A 30 -2.43 1.57 0.77
N GLN A 31 -2.18 1.23 2.02
CA GLN A 31 -3.06 0.44 2.87
C GLN A 31 -3.66 1.31 3.98
N ARG A 32 -4.92 1.09 4.30
CA ARG A 32 -5.63 1.84 5.35
C ARG A 32 -5.46 1.12 6.68
N VAL A 33 -4.73 1.72 7.61
CA VAL A 33 -4.41 1.11 8.92
C VAL A 33 -4.74 2.06 10.06
N LYS A 34 -4.97 1.51 11.25
CA LYS A 34 -5.04 2.31 12.48
C LYS A 34 -3.62 2.63 12.93
N ALA A 35 -3.33 3.91 13.10
CA ALA A 35 -2.06 4.40 13.60
C ALA A 35 -2.31 5.38 14.76
N VAL A 36 -1.39 5.42 15.71
CA VAL A 36 -1.34 6.47 16.71
C VAL A 36 -0.65 7.67 16.08
N ILE A 37 -1.38 8.75 15.85
CA ILE A 37 -0.84 10.06 15.44
C ILE A 37 -1.10 10.99 16.60
N ASP A 38 -0.05 11.58 17.16
CA ASP A 38 -0.13 12.60 18.23
C ASP A 38 -1.01 12.18 19.42
N GLY A 39 -0.99 10.88 19.76
CA GLY A 39 -1.76 10.30 20.87
C GLY A 39 -3.20 9.85 20.53
N GLU A 40 -3.74 10.22 19.37
CA GLU A 40 -5.05 9.78 18.90
C GLU A 40 -4.95 8.62 17.91
N VAL A 41 -5.86 7.64 18.03
CA VAL A 41 -5.93 6.52 17.09
C VAL A 41 -6.77 6.90 15.88
N ARG A 42 -6.10 7.15 14.74
CA ARG A 42 -6.78 7.53 13.49
C ARG A 42 -6.51 6.53 12.36
N TYR A 43 -7.38 6.55 11.35
CA TYR A 43 -7.16 5.79 10.12
C TYR A 43 -6.28 6.58 9.15
N VAL A 44 -5.19 5.96 8.72
CA VAL A 44 -4.18 6.60 7.87
C VAL A 44 -3.92 5.73 6.65
N ARG A 45 -3.67 6.36 5.49
CA ARG A 45 -3.17 5.66 4.30
C ARG A 45 -1.66 5.56 4.40
N VAL A 46 -1.15 4.37 4.58
CA VAL A 46 0.27 4.09 4.80
C VAL A 46 0.77 3.20 3.67
N SER A 47 1.97 3.46 3.16
CA SER A 47 2.58 2.56 2.17
C SER A 47 3.02 1.24 2.82
N ALA A 48 2.90 0.13 2.10
CA ALA A 48 3.36 -1.18 2.60
C ALA A 48 4.85 -1.18 3.00
N ARG A 49 5.68 -0.36 2.34
CA ARG A 49 7.10 -0.17 2.70
C ARG A 49 7.28 0.49 4.06
N ALA A 50 6.44 1.48 4.39
CA ALA A 50 6.47 2.13 5.70
C ALA A 50 6.02 1.19 6.81
N LEU A 51 5.04 0.32 6.55
CA LEU A 51 4.64 -0.74 7.48
C LEU A 51 5.78 -1.74 7.72
N LYS A 52 6.48 -2.17 6.66
CA LYS A 52 7.61 -3.11 6.78
C LYS A 52 8.78 -2.51 7.58
N LYS A 53 9.02 -1.21 7.45
CA LYS A 53 10.09 -0.50 8.17
C LYS A 53 9.68 -0.08 9.60
N GLY A 54 8.44 -0.33 10.02
CA GLY A 54 7.98 -0.03 11.39
C GLY A 54 7.80 1.45 11.71
N LEU A 55 7.73 2.35 10.71
CA LEU A 55 7.54 3.80 10.93
C LEU A 55 6.14 4.17 11.46
N VAL A 56 5.23 3.20 11.53
CA VAL A 56 3.85 3.41 11.96
C VAL A 56 3.58 2.61 13.22
N THR A 57 3.39 3.34 14.33
CA THR A 57 2.98 2.77 15.61
C THR A 57 1.51 2.36 15.53
N LYS A 58 1.27 1.05 15.54
CA LYS A 58 -0.09 0.51 15.68
C LYS A 58 -0.59 0.78 17.10
N PRO A 59 -1.90 1.02 17.28
CA PRO A 59 -2.46 1.19 18.61
C PRO A 59 -2.24 -0.06 19.46
N PRO A 60 -2.02 0.09 20.78
CA PRO A 60 -1.89 -1.04 21.69
C PRO A 60 -3.15 -1.90 21.62
N LYS A 61 -2.97 -3.23 21.52
CA LYS A 61 -4.09 -4.17 21.52
C LYS A 61 -4.74 -4.10 22.90
N ARG A 62 -6.04 -3.78 22.95
CA ARG A 62 -6.79 -3.71 24.21
C ARG A 62 -6.83 -5.11 24.84
N LEU A 63 -6.21 -5.26 26.01
CA LEU A 63 -6.25 -6.47 26.83
C LEU A 63 -7.46 -6.37 27.77
N TRP A 64 -8.66 -6.52 27.23
CA TRP A 64 -9.85 -6.67 28.06
C TRP A 64 -9.86 -8.10 28.64
N LYS A 65 -9.97 -8.23 29.97
CA LYS A 65 -10.21 -9.50 30.66
C LYS A 65 -11.48 -9.33 31.46
N ALA A 66 -12.50 -10.13 31.16
CA ALA A 66 -13.75 -10.14 31.91
C ALA A 66 -13.50 -10.65 33.35
N GLY A 67 -14.19 -10.03 34.31
CA GLY A 67 -14.16 -10.23 35.77
C GLY A 67 -13.35 -11.42 36.30
N ALA A 68 -12.22 -11.13 36.94
CA ALA A 68 -11.68 -12.04 37.94
C ALA A 68 -12.62 -11.99 39.16
N PRO A 69 -13.20 -13.11 39.62
CA PRO A 69 -13.98 -13.10 40.85
C PRO A 69 -13.04 -12.75 42.02
N ALA A 70 -13.53 -11.89 42.92
CA ALA A 70 -12.79 -11.43 44.10
C ALA A 70 -12.30 -12.65 44.91
N ALA A 71 -10.98 -12.80 45.03
CA ALA A 71 -10.39 -13.75 45.97
C ALA A 71 -10.71 -13.25 47.39
N GLY A 72 -11.34 -14.13 48.18
CA GLY A 72 -11.85 -13.84 49.51
C GLY A 72 -10.79 -13.31 50.47
N SER A 73 -11.24 -12.39 51.33
CA SER A 73 -10.59 -12.00 52.58
C SER A 73 -10.60 -13.18 53.54
N ALA A 74 -9.41 -13.69 53.86
CA ALA A 74 -9.16 -14.46 55.08
C ALA A 74 -9.18 -13.53 56.30
#